data_AF-A0A2E3AUZ8-F1
#
_entry.id   AF-A0A2E3AUZ8-F1
#
_cell.length_a   1.000
_cell.length_b   1.000
_cell.length_c   1.000
_cell.angle_alpha   90.00
_cell.angle_beta   90.00
_cell.angle_gamma   90.00
#
_symmetry.space_group_name_H-M   'P 1'
#
loop_
_entity.id
_entity.type
_entity.pdbx_description
1 polymer ?
#
loop_
_entity_poly.entity_id
_entity_poly.type
_entity_poly.pdbx_seq_one_letter_code
_entity_poly.pdbx_strand_id
1 'polypeptide(L)'
;MSDTVQAKLNAPEAAINALLPWESQDAFLALFDGLHAEYQPRGSSEAVLVERLCWIIWKRQRIMLAERAAHLVEVSRHIGGSDGRSLAKRALVASGVEQVAANAGNALETLANDDIEEGAYNDSEAQDLAKAVAILEAGQTQASIEAALACLRQDSLDWWANVVADEGDADTTEECAARLLSFITGSLQEQMTEQIQAVEQRPEVRLQVWGQSLDPFRTAKLMELDGELDRQFERTLGMLLKLQALRADGKSARNDRT
;
A
#
# COMPACT_ATOMS: atom_id res chain seq x y z
N MET A 1 -16.98 -18.28 20.21
CA MET A 1 -15.60 -18.48 20.71
C MET A 1 -14.66 -17.84 19.72
N SER A 2 -14.51 -16.52 19.84
CA SER A 2 -13.56 -15.74 19.05
C SER A 2 -12.74 -14.95 20.06
N ASP A 3 -11.83 -15.65 20.73
CA ASP A 3 -10.74 -15.02 21.47
C ASP A 3 -9.73 -14.51 20.44
N THR A 4 -10.06 -13.38 19.82
CA THR A 4 -9.06 -12.60 19.10
C THR A 4 -8.18 -11.98 20.19
N VAL A 5 -6.94 -12.44 20.25
CA VAL A 5 -5.87 -11.92 21.09
C VAL A 5 -5.86 -10.39 20.97
N GLN A 6 -6.46 -9.69 21.93
CA GLN A 6 -6.21 -8.27 22.16
C GLN A 6 -4.76 -8.18 22.63
N ALA A 7 -3.83 -8.10 21.67
CA ALA A 7 -2.51 -7.57 21.94
C ALA A 7 -2.74 -6.22 22.62
N LYS A 8 -2.38 -6.12 23.90
CA LYS A 8 -2.50 -4.88 24.66
C LYS A 8 -1.80 -3.80 23.87
N LEU A 9 -2.57 -2.87 23.32
CA LEU A 9 -2.04 -1.68 22.69
C LEU A 9 -1.22 -0.94 23.76
N ASN A 10 0.08 -0.79 23.55
CA ASN A 10 0.92 0.02 24.44
C ASN A 10 0.61 1.51 24.30
N ALA A 11 0.09 1.93 23.13
CA ALA A 11 -0.37 3.28 22.87
C ALA A 11 -1.78 3.53 23.45
N PRO A 12 -2.07 4.74 23.93
CA PRO A 12 -3.41 5.10 24.41
C PRO A 12 -4.44 5.06 23.27
N GLU A 13 -5.66 4.61 23.58
CA GLU A 13 -6.76 4.48 22.61
C GLU A 13 -7.07 5.80 21.88
N ALA A 14 -6.97 6.93 22.58
CA ALA A 14 -7.14 8.25 21.99
C ALA A 14 -6.10 8.56 20.90
N ALA A 15 -4.88 8.01 21.00
CA ALA A 15 -3.87 8.19 19.98
C ALA A 15 -4.22 7.39 18.70
N ILE A 16 -4.71 6.17 18.87
CA ILE A 16 -5.13 5.34 17.73
C ILE A 16 -6.31 5.99 17.01
N ASN A 17 -7.28 6.53 17.75
CA ASN A 17 -8.43 7.23 17.19
C ASN A 17 -8.08 8.55 16.48
N ALA A 18 -6.87 9.09 16.69
CA ALA A 18 -6.39 10.30 16.02
C ALA A 18 -5.61 10.02 14.72
N LEU A 19 -5.37 8.74 14.40
CA LEU A 19 -4.86 8.34 13.09
C LEU A 19 -5.89 8.64 12.01
N LEU A 20 -5.41 8.97 10.82
CA LEU A 20 -6.28 9.11 9.66
C LEU A 20 -6.74 7.71 9.20
N PRO A 21 -7.92 7.58 8.58
CA PRO A 21 -8.47 6.27 8.19
C PRO A 21 -7.56 5.41 7.32
N TRP A 22 -6.61 6.03 6.62
CA TRP A 22 -5.68 5.39 5.69
C TRP A 22 -4.26 5.22 6.27
N GLU A 23 -4.03 5.61 7.52
CA GLU A 23 -2.74 5.46 8.17
C GLU A 23 -2.60 4.06 8.79
N SER A 24 -1.41 3.46 8.64
CA SER A 24 -1.13 2.15 9.23
C SER A 24 -1.03 2.26 10.75
N GLN A 25 -2.03 1.69 11.44
CA GLN A 25 -2.01 1.55 12.89
C GLN A 25 -0.79 0.75 13.35
N ASP A 26 -0.43 -0.34 12.65
CA ASP A 26 0.71 -1.18 13.00
C ASP A 26 2.04 -0.41 12.92
N ALA A 27 2.22 0.40 11.87
CA ALA A 27 3.42 1.23 11.73
C ALA A 27 3.50 2.31 12.84
N PHE A 28 2.37 2.91 13.22
CA PHE A 28 2.33 3.85 14.34
C PHE A 28 2.69 3.18 15.67
N LEU A 29 2.12 2.00 15.93
CA LEU A 29 2.39 1.23 17.14
C LEU A 29 3.84 0.77 17.19
N ALA A 30 4.41 0.32 16.08
CA ALA A 30 5.82 -0.05 15.99
C ALA A 30 6.75 1.14 16.32
N LEU A 31 6.43 2.34 15.82
CA LEU A 31 7.16 3.57 16.18
C LEU A 31 7.02 3.89 17.67
N PHE A 32 5.79 3.82 18.20
CA PHE A 32 5.50 4.07 19.60
C PHE A 32 6.27 3.11 20.52
N ASP A 33 6.22 1.82 20.22
CA ASP A 33 6.93 0.76 20.96
C ASP A 33 8.44 0.93 20.88
N GLY A 34 8.97 1.30 19.71
CA GLY A 34 10.38 1.61 19.51
C GLY A 34 10.86 2.74 20.43
N LEU A 35 10.11 3.84 20.49
CA LEU A 35 10.43 4.96 21.38
C LEU A 35 10.27 4.60 22.87
N HIS A 36 9.25 3.80 23.20
CA HIS A 36 9.09 3.29 24.57
C HIS A 36 10.25 2.39 25.00
N ALA A 37 10.74 1.53 24.11
CA ALA A 37 11.88 0.66 24.36
C ALA A 37 13.19 1.45 24.50
N GLU A 38 13.39 2.47 23.65
CA GLU A 38 14.58 3.34 23.67
C GLU A 38 14.65 4.17 24.95
N TYR A 39 13.57 4.90 25.27
CA TYR A 39 13.58 5.87 26.36
C TYR A 39 13.16 5.30 27.71
N GLN A 40 12.52 4.13 27.76
CA GLN A 40 12.09 3.45 28.99
C GLN A 40 11.41 4.40 30.00
N PRO A 41 10.33 5.10 29.59
CA PRO A 41 9.72 6.13 30.42
C PRO A 41 9.22 5.56 31.75
N ARG A 42 9.44 6.29 32.85
CA ARG A 42 8.93 5.94 34.18
C ARG A 42 7.89 6.94 34.66
N GLY A 43 6.69 6.44 34.91
CA GLY A 43 5.55 7.25 35.34
C GLY A 43 4.89 8.01 34.17
N SER A 44 3.78 8.67 34.48
CA SER A 44 2.93 9.30 33.46
C SER A 44 3.60 10.48 32.75
N SER A 45 4.42 11.27 33.44
CA SER A 45 5.06 12.45 32.84
C SER A 45 6.06 12.09 31.74
N GLU A 46 6.90 11.08 31.96
CA GLU A 46 7.85 10.62 30.94
C GLU A 46 7.11 9.92 29.80
N ALA A 47 6.06 9.13 30.09
CA ALA A 47 5.27 8.44 29.08
C ALA A 47 4.58 9.42 28.12
N VAL A 48 3.98 10.49 28.63
CA VAL A 48 3.36 11.54 27.79
C VAL A 48 4.38 12.26 26.89
N LEU A 49 5.63 12.43 27.35
CA LEU A 49 6.68 13.01 26.51
C LEU A 49 7.09 12.07 25.38
N VAL A 50 7.20 10.76 25.66
CA VAL A 50 7.48 9.74 24.63
C VAL A 50 6.34 9.66 23.61
N GLU A 51 5.08 9.64 24.07
CA GLU A 51 3.91 9.70 23.20
C GLU A 51 3.94 10.96 22.31
N ARG A 52 4.31 12.12 22.87
CA ARG A 52 4.43 13.36 22.11
C ARG A 52 5.53 13.29 21.05
N LEU A 53 6.68 12.67 21.34
CA LEU A 53 7.73 12.44 20.35
C LEU A 53 7.22 11.57 19.18
N CYS A 54 6.48 10.49 19.50
CA CYS A 54 5.85 9.64 18.50
C CYS A 54 4.97 10.45 17.54
N TRP A 55 4.08 11.28 18.09
CA TRP A 55 3.21 12.14 17.29
C TRP A 55 3.94 13.18 16.45
N ILE A 56 5.05 13.74 16.96
CA ILE A 56 5.85 14.70 16.20
C ILE A 56 6.47 14.02 14.98
N ILE A 57 7.08 12.84 15.17
CA ILE A 57 7.65 12.04 14.08
C ILE A 57 6.56 11.66 13.07
N TRP A 58 5.41 11.19 13.55
CA TRP A 58 4.28 10.80 12.68
C TRP A 58 3.75 11.97 11.85
N LYS A 59 3.57 13.14 12.46
CA LYS A 59 3.13 14.35 11.74
C LYS A 59 4.17 14.80 10.71
N ARG A 60 5.46 14.64 11.00
CA ARG A 60 6.54 14.92 10.04
C ARG A 60 6.45 14.01 8.81
N GLN A 61 6.10 12.73 8.99
CA GLN A 61 5.86 11.81 7.86
C GLN A 61 4.75 12.31 6.94
N ARG A 62 3.65 12.86 7.48
CA ARG A 62 2.59 13.47 6.67
C ARG A 62 3.10 14.65 5.83
N ILE A 63 3.97 15.49 6.41
CA ILE A 63 4.59 16.63 5.69
C ILE A 63 5.48 16.12 4.54
N MET A 64 6.32 15.11 4.79
CA MET A 64 7.18 14.52 3.75
C MET A 64 6.36 13.94 2.57
N LEU A 65 5.23 13.29 2.86
CA LEU A 65 4.32 12.81 1.81
C LEU A 65 3.74 13.97 0.98
N ALA A 66 3.38 15.08 1.63
CA ALA A 66 2.85 16.27 0.95
C ALA A 66 3.90 16.93 0.05
N GLU A 67 5.14 17.03 0.53
CA GLU A 67 6.28 17.53 -0.25
C GLU A 67 6.54 16.66 -1.47
N ARG A 68 6.61 15.33 -1.29
CA ARG A 68 6.71 14.37 -2.40
C ARG A 68 5.62 14.60 -3.44
N ALA A 69 4.37 14.71 -2.99
CA ALA A 69 3.25 14.90 -3.90
C ALA A 69 3.33 16.22 -4.67
N ALA A 70 3.80 17.30 -4.04
CA ALA A 70 4.07 18.59 -4.68
C ALA A 70 5.11 18.45 -5.80
N HIS A 71 6.23 17.78 -5.52
CA HIS A 71 7.28 17.53 -6.53
C HIS A 71 6.76 16.74 -7.73
N LEU A 72 6.02 15.66 -7.49
CA LEU A 72 5.47 14.84 -8.57
C LEU A 72 4.46 15.59 -9.43
N VAL A 73 3.73 16.54 -8.86
CA VAL A 73 2.88 17.48 -9.63
C VAL A 73 3.72 18.32 -10.57
N GLU A 74 4.78 18.97 -10.09
CA GLU A 74 5.62 19.80 -10.96
C GLU A 74 6.35 18.97 -12.03
N VAL A 75 6.90 17.82 -11.68
CA VAL A 75 7.56 16.92 -12.63
C VAL A 75 6.60 16.50 -13.75
N SER A 76 5.38 16.10 -13.40
CA SER A 76 4.37 15.71 -14.39
C SER A 76 4.00 16.84 -15.36
N ARG A 77 4.01 18.10 -14.91
CA ARG A 77 3.76 19.27 -15.77
C ARG A 77 4.88 19.50 -16.77
N HIS A 78 6.14 19.32 -16.34
CA HIS A 78 7.31 19.58 -17.17
C HIS A 78 7.55 18.49 -18.24
N ILE A 79 7.14 17.24 -17.98
CA ILE A 79 7.29 16.12 -18.93
C ILE A 79 6.21 16.17 -20.03
N GLY A 80 5.32 17.17 -20.04
CA GLY A 80 4.34 17.36 -21.09
C GLY A 80 3.22 16.32 -21.07
N GLY A 81 2.94 15.73 -19.90
CA GLY A 81 1.76 14.89 -19.71
C GLY A 81 0.52 15.70 -20.10
N SER A 82 -0.07 15.36 -21.25
CA SER A 82 -1.14 16.13 -21.91
C SER A 82 -2.40 16.30 -21.06
N ASP A 83 -2.48 15.59 -19.94
CA ASP A 83 -3.54 15.70 -18.97
C ASP A 83 -2.95 15.72 -17.54
N GLY A 84 -2.36 16.86 -17.16
CA GLY A 84 -1.86 17.12 -15.79
C GLY A 84 -2.90 16.95 -14.67
N ARG A 85 -4.12 16.51 -15.01
CA ARG A 85 -5.22 16.17 -14.11
C ARG A 85 -5.14 14.73 -13.57
N SER A 86 -4.61 13.76 -14.33
CA SER A 86 -4.60 12.36 -13.88
C SER A 86 -3.64 12.14 -12.71
N LEU A 87 -4.20 11.88 -11.53
CA LEU A 87 -3.43 11.64 -10.29
C LEU A 87 -2.57 10.39 -10.40
N ALA A 88 -3.11 9.31 -10.97
CA ALA A 88 -2.39 8.05 -11.13
C ALA A 88 -1.19 8.19 -12.08
N LYS A 89 -1.33 8.95 -13.18
CA LYS A 89 -0.18 9.28 -14.03
C LYS A 89 0.91 10.06 -13.29
N ARG A 90 0.53 10.99 -12.40
CA ARG A 90 1.51 11.72 -11.57
C ARG A 90 2.22 10.81 -10.58
N ALA A 91 1.48 9.90 -9.95
CA ALA A 91 2.03 8.94 -9.00
C ALA A 91 3.09 8.05 -9.64
N LEU A 92 2.88 7.65 -10.89
CA LEU A 92 3.70 6.69 -11.62
C LEU A 92 4.77 7.32 -12.53
N VAL A 93 4.93 8.66 -12.49
CA VAL A 93 5.83 9.38 -13.42
C VAL A 93 7.29 8.93 -13.31
N ALA A 94 7.72 8.48 -12.13
CA ALA A 94 9.07 7.98 -11.89
C ALA A 94 9.22 6.47 -12.19
N SER A 95 8.11 5.74 -12.31
CA SER A 95 8.09 4.29 -12.46
C SER A 95 8.34 3.83 -13.90
N GLY A 96 8.39 4.76 -14.87
CA GLY A 96 8.56 4.42 -16.29
C GLY A 96 7.36 3.69 -16.91
N VAL A 97 6.24 3.64 -16.20
CA VAL A 97 5.02 2.97 -16.61
C VAL A 97 4.31 3.81 -17.68
N GLU A 98 4.17 3.23 -18.88
CA GLU A 98 3.48 3.90 -20.00
C GLU A 98 1.95 3.79 -19.90
N GLN A 99 1.44 2.65 -19.40
CA GLN A 99 0.02 2.37 -19.24
C GLN A 99 -0.41 2.45 -17.77
N VAL A 100 -1.34 3.36 -17.49
CA VAL A 100 -1.91 3.51 -16.15
C VAL A 100 -3.17 2.67 -16.05
N ALA A 101 -3.09 1.60 -15.27
CA ALA A 101 -4.21 0.69 -14.99
C ALA A 101 -4.88 1.03 -13.65
N ALA A 102 -4.13 1.54 -12.67
CA ALA A 102 -4.70 1.90 -11.38
C ALA A 102 -5.52 3.20 -11.41
N ASN A 103 -6.67 3.16 -10.73
CA ASN A 103 -7.50 4.32 -10.43
C ASN A 103 -7.33 4.74 -8.97
N ALA A 104 -7.35 6.05 -8.70
CA ALA A 104 -7.30 6.60 -7.35
C ALA A 104 -8.45 6.13 -6.44
N GLY A 105 -9.67 5.98 -6.97
CA GLY A 105 -10.82 5.47 -6.21
C GLY A 105 -10.56 4.06 -5.69
N ASN A 106 -10.34 3.11 -6.61
CA ASN A 106 -10.06 1.71 -6.28
C ASN A 106 -8.82 1.56 -5.38
N ALA A 107 -7.79 2.38 -5.60
CA ALA A 107 -6.60 2.37 -4.77
C ALA A 107 -6.90 2.78 -3.31
N LEU A 108 -7.87 3.67 -3.06
CA LEU A 108 -8.25 4.10 -1.71
C LEU A 108 -9.23 3.15 -1.01
N GLU A 109 -9.97 2.35 -1.78
CA GLU A 109 -10.90 1.34 -1.24
C GLU A 109 -10.17 0.10 -0.70
N THR A 110 -8.89 -0.06 -1.05
CA THR A 110 -8.04 -1.19 -0.69
C THR A 110 -6.93 -0.76 0.26
N LEU A 111 -6.47 -1.70 1.08
CA LEU A 111 -5.32 -1.59 1.98
C LEU A 111 -4.13 -2.40 1.46
N ALA A 112 -2.98 -2.30 2.15
CA ALA A 112 -1.77 -3.04 1.76
C ALA A 112 -1.97 -4.56 1.79
N ASN A 113 -2.74 -5.08 2.75
CA ASN A 113 -3.03 -6.51 2.84
C ASN A 113 -3.90 -6.97 1.67
N ASP A 114 -4.90 -6.17 1.28
CA ASP A 114 -5.77 -6.49 0.14
C ASP A 114 -4.95 -6.58 -1.16
N ASP A 115 -4.00 -5.66 -1.36
CA ASP A 115 -3.12 -5.71 -2.54
C ASP A 115 -2.18 -6.92 -2.53
N ILE A 116 -1.72 -7.37 -1.35
CA ILE A 116 -0.91 -8.59 -1.22
C ILE A 116 -1.75 -9.83 -1.55
N GLU A 117 -2.97 -9.90 -1.01
CA GLU A 117 -3.90 -11.01 -1.25
C GLU A 117 -4.31 -11.09 -2.72
N GLU A 118 -4.68 -9.95 -3.32
CA GLU A 118 -5.05 -9.87 -4.73
C GLU A 118 -3.83 -10.13 -5.64
N GLY A 119 -2.65 -9.65 -5.27
CA GLY A 119 -1.41 -9.97 -5.98
C GLY A 119 -1.12 -11.47 -6.00
N ALA A 120 -1.20 -12.14 -4.85
CA ALA A 120 -1.04 -13.59 -4.77
C ALA A 120 -2.12 -14.35 -5.55
N TYR A 121 -3.36 -13.84 -5.55
CA TYR A 121 -4.46 -14.37 -6.34
C TYR A 121 -4.18 -14.27 -7.84
N ASN A 122 -3.68 -13.14 -8.32
CA ASN A 122 -3.33 -12.90 -9.72
C ASN A 122 -2.13 -13.75 -10.16
N ASP A 123 -1.10 -13.88 -9.31
CA ASP A 123 0.06 -14.73 -9.58
C ASP A 123 -0.32 -16.19 -9.80
N SER A 124 -1.24 -16.71 -8.97
CA SER A 124 -1.78 -18.06 -9.14
C SER A 124 -2.54 -18.20 -10.46
N GLU A 125 -3.32 -17.19 -10.85
CA GLU A 125 -4.07 -17.24 -12.12
C GLU A 125 -3.13 -17.22 -13.32
N ALA A 126 -2.12 -16.35 -13.30
CA ALA A 126 -1.13 -16.27 -14.37
C ALA A 126 -0.41 -17.61 -14.57
N GLN A 127 -0.11 -18.33 -13.49
CA GLN A 127 0.46 -19.68 -13.56
C GLN A 127 -0.50 -20.70 -14.19
N ASP A 128 -1.80 -20.62 -13.86
CA ASP A 128 -2.80 -21.54 -14.41
C ASP A 128 -3.10 -21.26 -15.89
N LEU A 129 -3.11 -19.98 -16.29
CA LEU A 129 -3.19 -19.57 -17.70
C LEU A 129 -1.97 -20.09 -18.49
N ALA A 130 -0.76 -19.94 -17.95
CA ALA A 130 0.45 -20.44 -18.59
C ALA A 130 0.41 -21.98 -18.78
N LYS A 131 -0.15 -22.73 -17.81
CA LYS A 131 -0.36 -24.17 -17.96
C LYS A 131 -1.39 -24.49 -19.05
N ALA A 132 -2.51 -23.76 -19.09
CA ALA A 132 -3.54 -23.95 -20.09
C ALA A 132 -3.00 -23.73 -21.51
N VAL A 133 -2.23 -22.66 -21.72
CA VAL A 133 -1.53 -22.38 -22.99
C VAL A 133 -0.61 -23.54 -23.36
N ALA A 134 0.26 -23.98 -22.45
CA ALA A 134 1.21 -25.07 -22.71
C ALA A 134 0.49 -26.39 -23.08
N ILE A 135 -0.66 -26.69 -22.47
CA ILE A 135 -1.47 -27.87 -22.80
C ILE A 135 -2.03 -27.78 -24.22
N LEU A 136 -2.55 -26.61 -24.61
CA LEU A 136 -3.13 -26.39 -25.95
C LEU A 136 -2.06 -26.37 -27.04
N GLU A 137 -0.87 -25.87 -26.75
CA GLU A 137 0.28 -25.92 -27.67
C GLU A 137 0.83 -27.34 -27.84
N ALA A 138 0.79 -28.17 -26.80
CA ALA A 138 1.29 -29.55 -26.84
C ALA A 138 0.39 -30.51 -27.63
N GLY A 139 -0.90 -30.21 -27.78
CA GLY A 139 -1.82 -31.02 -28.57
C GLY A 139 -3.20 -30.41 -28.74
N GLN A 140 -3.85 -30.74 -29.87
CA GLN A 140 -5.16 -30.22 -30.26
C GLN A 140 -6.24 -31.31 -30.18
N THR A 141 -6.23 -32.09 -29.11
CA THR A 141 -7.21 -33.17 -28.89
C THR A 141 -8.32 -32.71 -27.96
N GLN A 142 -9.46 -33.40 -27.96
CA GLN A 142 -10.54 -33.10 -27.02
C GLN A 142 -10.06 -33.16 -25.56
N ALA A 143 -9.15 -34.08 -25.23
CA ALA A 143 -8.58 -34.22 -23.90
C ALA A 143 -7.67 -33.03 -23.51
N SER A 144 -6.95 -32.41 -24.45
CA SER A 144 -6.15 -31.23 -24.14
C SER A 144 -7.01 -29.98 -23.96
N ILE A 145 -8.11 -29.85 -24.71
CA ILE A 145 -9.10 -28.78 -24.49
C ILE A 145 -9.71 -28.90 -23.09
N GLU A 146 -10.19 -30.08 -22.71
CA GLU A 146 -10.77 -30.32 -21.38
C GLU A 146 -9.76 -30.08 -20.26
N ALA A 147 -8.51 -30.52 -20.43
CA ALA A 147 -7.44 -30.28 -19.47
C ALA A 147 -7.08 -28.79 -19.34
N ALA A 148 -7.07 -28.03 -20.44
CA ALA A 148 -6.83 -26.60 -20.43
C ALA A 148 -7.97 -25.82 -19.75
N LEU A 149 -9.23 -26.16 -20.07
CA LEU A 149 -10.40 -25.59 -19.41
C LEU A 149 -10.42 -25.89 -17.90
N ALA A 150 -9.95 -27.07 -17.49
CA ALA A 150 -9.83 -27.42 -16.07
C ALA A 150 -8.77 -26.59 -15.32
N CYS A 151 -7.85 -25.91 -16.01
CA CYS A 151 -6.94 -24.93 -15.40
C CYS A 151 -7.58 -23.55 -15.24
N LEU A 152 -8.60 -23.22 -16.03
CA LEU A 152 -9.23 -21.90 -15.98
C LEU A 152 -10.16 -21.75 -14.77
N ARG A 153 -10.26 -20.54 -14.25
CA ARG A 153 -11.19 -20.20 -13.17
C ARG A 153 -12.61 -20.08 -13.69
N GLN A 154 -13.58 -20.13 -12.78
CA GLN A 154 -15.00 -20.07 -13.14
C GLN A 154 -15.34 -18.79 -13.92
N ASP A 155 -14.85 -17.64 -13.50
CA ASP A 155 -15.14 -16.36 -14.18
C ASP A 155 -14.59 -16.35 -15.62
N SER A 156 -13.39 -16.92 -15.84
CA SER A 156 -12.80 -17.08 -17.17
C SER A 156 -13.58 -18.08 -18.04
N LEU A 157 -14.10 -19.15 -17.43
CA LEU A 157 -14.95 -20.14 -18.10
C LEU A 157 -16.31 -19.56 -18.49
N ASP A 158 -16.90 -18.75 -17.61
CA ASP A 158 -18.17 -18.07 -17.88
C ASP A 158 -18.00 -17.05 -19.02
N TRP A 159 -16.88 -16.32 -19.04
CA TRP A 159 -16.55 -15.45 -20.17
C TRP A 159 -16.33 -16.24 -21.46
N TRP A 160 -15.56 -17.32 -21.41
CA TRP A 160 -15.38 -18.21 -22.56
C TRP A 160 -16.71 -18.76 -23.09
N ALA A 161 -17.63 -19.17 -22.22
CA ALA A 161 -18.95 -19.66 -22.61
C ALA A 161 -19.76 -18.58 -23.35
N ASN A 162 -19.64 -17.31 -22.96
CA ASN A 162 -20.26 -16.20 -23.69
C ASN A 162 -19.63 -16.00 -25.08
N VAL A 163 -18.30 -16.10 -25.20
CA VAL A 163 -17.61 -16.03 -26.50
C VAL A 163 -18.09 -17.15 -27.43
N VAL A 164 -18.20 -18.38 -26.92
CA VAL A 164 -18.72 -19.52 -27.69
C VAL A 164 -20.19 -19.32 -28.08
N ALA A 165 -21.01 -18.76 -27.19
CA ALA A 165 -22.42 -18.49 -27.48
C ALA A 165 -22.60 -17.43 -28.58
N ASP A 166 -21.73 -16.41 -28.62
CA ASP A 166 -21.80 -15.32 -29.59
C ASP A 166 -21.22 -15.71 -30.96
N GLU A 167 -20.11 -16.45 -30.98
CA GLU A 167 -19.41 -16.83 -32.22
C GLU A 167 -19.86 -18.19 -32.80
N GLY A 168 -20.62 -18.97 -32.02
CA GLY A 168 -21.06 -20.33 -32.38
C GLY A 168 -20.04 -21.41 -32.03
N ASP A 169 -20.46 -22.67 -32.13
CA ASP A 169 -19.55 -23.81 -31.93
C ASP A 169 -18.52 -23.92 -33.06
N ALA A 170 -17.32 -24.39 -32.71
CA ALA A 170 -16.31 -24.70 -33.70
C ALA A 170 -16.68 -25.98 -34.49
N ASP A 171 -16.38 -26.00 -35.78
CA ASP A 171 -16.71 -27.14 -36.65
C ASP A 171 -15.77 -28.33 -36.40
N THR A 172 -14.58 -28.08 -35.86
CA THR A 172 -13.57 -29.11 -35.57
C THR A 172 -12.91 -28.92 -34.20
N THR A 173 -12.35 -30.02 -33.66
CA THR A 173 -11.57 -29.98 -32.40
C THR A 173 -10.34 -29.10 -32.53
N GLU A 174 -9.67 -29.11 -33.68
CA GLU A 174 -8.48 -28.26 -33.94
C GLU A 174 -8.85 -26.77 -33.92
N GLU A 175 -9.97 -26.41 -34.54
CA GLU A 175 -10.49 -25.04 -34.53
C GLU A 175 -10.91 -24.60 -33.12
N CYS A 176 -11.55 -25.48 -32.35
CA CYS A 176 -11.89 -25.20 -30.95
C CYS A 176 -10.65 -24.93 -30.10
N ALA A 177 -9.61 -25.78 -30.22
CA ALA A 177 -8.35 -25.62 -29.52
C ALA A 177 -7.64 -24.32 -29.92
N ALA A 178 -7.60 -24.00 -31.21
CA ALA A 178 -7.00 -22.76 -31.71
C ALA A 178 -7.76 -21.51 -31.22
N ARG A 179 -9.10 -21.56 -31.20
CA ARG A 179 -9.93 -20.46 -30.71
C ARG A 179 -9.76 -20.23 -29.21
N LEU A 180 -9.76 -21.32 -28.42
CA LEU A 180 -9.50 -21.24 -26.99
C LEU A 180 -8.10 -20.69 -26.70
N LEU A 181 -7.09 -21.13 -27.45
CA LEU A 181 -5.73 -20.61 -27.33
C LEU A 181 -5.70 -19.11 -27.63
N SER A 182 -6.32 -18.67 -28.73
CA SER A 182 -6.40 -17.25 -29.11
C SER A 182 -7.12 -16.41 -28.05
N PHE A 183 -8.19 -16.93 -27.45
CA PHE A 183 -8.91 -16.28 -26.37
C PHE A 183 -8.02 -16.11 -25.12
N ILE A 184 -7.30 -17.17 -24.72
CA ILE A 184 -6.42 -17.14 -23.55
C ILE A 184 -5.27 -16.16 -23.78
N THR A 185 -4.54 -16.27 -24.90
CA THR A 185 -3.34 -15.45 -25.17
C THR A 185 -3.64 -14.02 -25.58
N GLY A 186 -4.85 -13.74 -26.06
CA GLY A 186 -5.31 -12.41 -26.43
C GLY A 186 -6.05 -11.75 -25.28
N SER A 187 -7.37 -11.93 -25.28
CA SER A 187 -8.28 -11.19 -24.40
C SER A 187 -8.04 -11.45 -22.91
N LEU A 188 -7.89 -12.71 -22.52
CA LEU A 188 -7.80 -13.07 -21.10
C LEU A 188 -6.45 -12.65 -20.50
N GLN A 189 -5.35 -12.86 -21.23
CA GLN A 189 -4.02 -12.44 -20.81
C GLN A 189 -3.87 -10.91 -20.77
N GLU A 190 -4.48 -10.19 -21.71
CA GLU A 190 -4.52 -8.71 -21.69
C GLU A 190 -5.24 -8.21 -20.43
N GLN A 191 -6.46 -8.72 -20.15
CA GLN A 191 -7.21 -8.35 -18.96
C GLN A 191 -6.42 -8.67 -17.67
N MET A 192 -5.81 -9.86 -17.58
CA MET A 192 -5.00 -10.26 -16.43
C MET A 192 -3.80 -9.31 -16.24
N THR A 193 -3.14 -8.95 -17.33
CA THR A 193 -2.01 -8.01 -17.30
C THR A 193 -2.44 -6.65 -16.76
N GLU A 194 -3.61 -6.14 -17.19
CA GLU A 194 -4.17 -4.89 -16.67
C GLU A 194 -4.49 -4.99 -15.16
N GLN A 195 -5.06 -6.12 -14.71
CA GLN A 195 -5.37 -6.35 -13.29
C GLN A 195 -4.13 -6.40 -12.42
N ILE A 196 -3.10 -7.14 -12.84
CA ILE A 196 -1.80 -7.20 -12.15
C ILE A 196 -1.20 -5.80 -12.05
N GLN A 197 -1.12 -5.09 -13.18
CA GLN A 197 -0.59 -3.73 -13.20
C GLN A 197 -1.40 -2.79 -12.31
N ALA A 198 -2.73 -2.92 -12.28
CA ALA A 198 -3.57 -2.11 -11.41
C ALA A 198 -3.19 -2.34 -9.93
N VAL A 199 -3.07 -3.59 -9.48
CA VAL A 199 -2.67 -3.92 -8.10
C VAL A 199 -1.28 -3.37 -7.78
N GLU A 200 -0.30 -3.59 -8.65
CA GLU A 200 1.08 -3.12 -8.45
C GLU A 200 1.19 -1.58 -8.37
N GLN A 201 0.32 -0.86 -9.08
CA GLN A 201 0.33 0.60 -9.15
C GLN A 201 -0.39 1.25 -7.95
N ARG A 202 -1.34 0.57 -7.30
CA ARG A 202 -2.17 1.15 -6.21
C ARG A 202 -1.36 1.77 -5.06
N PRO A 203 -0.26 1.17 -4.56
CA PRO A 203 0.52 1.76 -3.47
C PRO A 203 1.03 3.17 -3.81
N GLU A 204 1.59 3.35 -5.00
CA GLU A 204 2.10 4.64 -5.47
C GLU A 204 0.97 5.66 -5.65
N VAL A 205 -0.16 5.22 -6.20
CA VAL A 205 -1.36 6.05 -6.35
C VAL A 205 -1.88 6.50 -4.99
N ARG A 206 -1.99 5.61 -3.99
CA ARG A 206 -2.37 5.95 -2.61
C ARG A 206 -1.44 6.98 -2.00
N LEU A 207 -0.12 6.77 -2.07
CA LEU A 207 0.86 7.72 -1.56
C LEU A 207 0.67 9.11 -2.16
N GLN A 208 0.39 9.18 -3.46
CA GLN A 208 0.13 10.44 -4.14
C GLN A 208 -1.18 11.09 -3.69
N VAL A 209 -2.27 10.33 -3.52
CA VAL A 209 -3.53 10.87 -2.98
C VAL A 209 -3.32 11.44 -1.58
N TRP A 210 -2.68 10.68 -0.69
CA TRP A 210 -2.49 11.10 0.70
C TRP A 210 -1.58 12.31 0.82
N GLY A 211 -0.51 12.38 0.02
CA GLY A 211 0.31 13.57 -0.06
C GLY A 211 -0.48 14.80 -0.52
N GLN A 212 -1.38 14.66 -1.51
CA GLN A 212 -2.24 15.76 -1.96
C GLN A 212 -3.39 16.11 -0.99
N SER A 213 -3.65 15.28 0.03
CA SER A 213 -4.64 15.61 1.09
C SER A 213 -4.20 16.78 1.97
N LEU A 214 -2.89 17.00 2.05
CA LEU A 214 -2.28 18.22 2.57
C LEU A 214 -2.02 19.15 1.39
N ASP A 215 -2.48 20.41 1.46
CA ASP A 215 -2.33 21.38 0.38
C ASP A 215 -0.84 21.54 -0.03
N PRO A 216 -0.41 20.90 -1.14
CA PRO A 216 1.00 20.84 -1.50
C PRO A 216 1.49 22.17 -2.08
N PHE A 217 0.57 23.04 -2.50
CA PHE A 217 0.85 24.38 -3.03
C PHE A 217 1.15 25.39 -1.92
N ARG A 218 1.01 24.99 -0.65
CA ARG A 218 1.47 25.76 0.50
C ARG A 218 2.81 25.22 1.00
N THR A 219 3.76 24.97 0.11
CA THR A 219 5.10 24.44 0.44
C THR A 219 5.79 25.29 1.52
N ALA A 220 5.68 26.62 1.43
CA ALA A 220 6.19 27.51 2.48
C ALA A 220 5.55 27.24 3.85
N LYS A 221 4.25 26.94 3.88
CA LYS A 221 3.55 26.59 5.13
C LYS A 221 3.94 25.21 5.64
N LEU A 222 4.18 24.25 4.75
CA LEU A 222 4.68 22.93 5.11
C LEU A 222 6.08 23.03 5.74
N MET A 223 6.97 23.85 5.18
CA MET A 223 8.29 24.12 5.75
C MET A 223 8.22 24.82 7.11
N GLU A 224 7.31 25.79 7.28
CA GLU A 224 7.05 26.40 8.59
C GLU A 224 6.59 25.37 9.64
N LEU A 225 5.69 24.46 9.24
CA LEU A 225 5.18 23.40 10.12
C LEU A 225 6.29 22.40 10.48
N ASP A 226 7.14 22.01 9.52
CA ASP A 226 8.28 21.12 9.78
C ASP A 226 9.25 21.75 10.79
N GLY A 227 9.61 23.02 10.59
CA GLY A 227 10.48 23.74 11.52
C GLY A 227 9.88 23.90 12.92
N GLU A 228 8.56 24.06 13.05
CA GLU A 228 7.89 24.08 14.35
C GLU A 228 7.87 22.70 15.00
N LEU A 229 7.64 21.63 14.22
CA LEU A 229 7.72 20.25 14.71
C LEU A 229 9.13 19.92 15.21
N ASP A 230 10.19 20.34 14.50
CA ASP A 230 11.58 20.13 14.92
C ASP A 230 11.87 20.81 16.26
N ARG A 231 11.45 22.07 16.44
CA ARG A 231 11.60 22.77 17.73
C ARG A 231 10.82 22.09 18.85
N GLN A 232 9.63 21.59 18.56
CA GLN A 232 8.85 20.83 19.52
C GLN A 232 9.51 19.50 19.86
N PHE A 233 10.11 18.83 18.89
CA PHE A 233 10.86 17.59 19.08
C PHE A 233 12.02 17.81 20.05
N GLU A 234 12.91 18.77 19.74
CA GLU A 234 14.07 19.11 20.56
C GLU A 234 13.68 19.47 21.99
N ARG A 235 12.63 20.29 22.14
CA ARG A 235 12.13 20.68 23.46
C ARG A 235 11.58 19.49 24.24
N THR A 236 10.78 18.64 23.60
CA THR A 236 10.16 17.47 24.23
C THR A 236 11.22 16.45 24.64
N LEU A 237 12.17 16.17 23.76
CA LEU A 237 13.30 15.28 24.04
C LEU A 237 14.18 15.85 25.16
N GLY A 238 14.49 17.14 25.13
CA GLY A 238 15.26 17.80 26.20
C GLY A 238 14.56 17.73 27.56
N MET A 239 13.23 17.91 27.61
CA MET A 239 12.44 17.75 28.83
C MET A 239 12.50 16.30 29.35
N LEU A 240 12.38 15.31 28.46
CA LEU A 240 12.45 13.90 28.81
C LEU A 240 13.81 13.54 29.42
N LEU A 241 14.90 13.88 28.71
CA LEU A 241 16.26 13.62 29.16
C LEU A 241 16.56 14.31 30.50
N LYS A 242 16.05 15.54 30.71
CA LYS A 242 16.20 16.25 31.98
C LYS A 242 15.49 15.54 33.14
N LEU A 243 14.26 15.05 32.94
CA LEU A 243 13.55 14.27 33.98
C LEU A 243 14.31 12.98 34.32
N GLN A 244 14.84 12.31 33.30
CA GLN A 244 15.61 11.09 33.50
C GLN A 244 16.93 11.33 34.24
N ALA A 245 17.62 12.43 33.95
CA ALA A 245 18.83 12.84 34.65
C ALA A 245 18.57 13.16 36.12
N LEU A 246 17.56 13.99 36.42
CA LEU A 246 17.16 14.32 37.80
C LEU A 246 16.85 13.06 38.63
N ARG A 247 16.25 12.06 37.99
CA ARG A 247 15.97 10.76 38.60
C ARG A 247 17.24 9.95 38.84
N ALA A 248 18.20 9.95 37.92
CA ALA A 248 19.49 9.26 38.10
C ALA A 248 20.27 9.88 39.28
N ASP A 249 20.33 11.21 39.34
CA ASP A 249 20.98 11.96 40.42
C ASP A 249 20.30 11.71 41.77
N GLY A 250 18.96 11.73 41.80
CA GLY A 250 18.18 11.42 43.00
C GLY A 250 18.35 9.98 43.51
N LYS A 251 18.65 9.02 42.62
CA LYS A 251 19.01 7.65 43.01
C LYS A 251 20.41 7.57 43.60
N SER A 252 21.39 8.25 43.00
CA SER A 252 22.77 8.28 43.50
C SER A 252 22.83 8.88 44.91
N ALA A 253 22.17 10.02 45.12
CA ALA A 253 22.16 10.72 46.41
C ALA A 253 21.45 9.93 47.53
N ARG A 254 20.59 8.97 47.19
CA ARG A 254 19.91 8.09 48.16
C ARG A 254 20.76 6.88 48.53
N ASN A 255 21.61 6.40 47.62
CA ASN A 255 22.52 5.27 47.85
C ASN A 255 23.75 5.68 48.70
N ASP A 256 24.20 6.93 48.60
CA ASP A 256 25.33 7.46 49.40
C ASP A 256 24.99 7.78 50.86
N ARG A 257 23.71 7.70 51.25
CA ARG A 257 23.21 8.01 52.61
C ARG A 257 22.85 6.77 53.44
N THR A 258 23.05 5.57 52.89
CA THR A 258 22.81 4.27 53.53
C THR A 258 24.11 3.53 53.68
#